data_AF-A0A271M2I3-F1
#
_entry.id   AF-A0A271M2I3-F1
#
_cell.length_a   1.000
_cell.length_b   1.000
_cell.length_c   1.000
_cell.angle_alpha   90.00
_cell.angle_beta   90.00
_cell.angle_gamma   90.00
#
_symmetry.space_group_name_H-M   'P 1'
#
loop_
_entity.id
_entity.type
_entity.pdbx_description
1 polymer ?
#
loop_
_entity_poly.entity_id
_entity_poly.type
_entity_poly.pdbx_seq_one_letter_code
_entity_poly.pdbx_strand_id
1 'polypeptide(L)'
;MIHMFPQKDQFPSSAPRYPNLWMLVSKELASNYRQALKFVIERLEETVDMYDDYGYFHTAEGCDAVGRRRGLQYVEMGENGEFTHDHSLHYRFYTQLLKGQQPLKNDQGEFFPIAISVHFEVDRPSELHPYVDDCPICGCTGGYEDLFEEEFRNRSSKLKNEHLHDPFGVEATLYGTVKNKKIPLLNGLNTLEDQFEMTFEVMEDERLRGDMNTGALAIVQFHQRKEG
;
A
#
# COMPACT_ATOMS: atom_id res chain seq x y z
N MET A 1 -17.44 -1.30 -7.08
CA MET A 1 -17.21 -1.13 -5.64
C MET A 1 -16.64 0.25 -5.28
N ILE A 2 -15.74 0.78 -6.11
CA ILE A 2 -15.03 2.06 -5.90
C ILE A 2 -15.88 3.27 -5.50
N HIS A 3 -17.14 3.39 -5.95
CA HIS A 3 -18.04 4.51 -5.60
C HIS A 3 -18.48 4.53 -4.13
N MET A 4 -18.26 3.45 -3.38
CA MET A 4 -18.64 3.35 -1.97
C MET A 4 -17.61 4.01 -1.03
N PHE A 5 -16.40 4.28 -1.51
CA PHE A 5 -15.35 4.87 -0.69
C PHE A 5 -15.50 6.39 -0.58
N PRO A 6 -15.10 7.00 0.56
CA PRO A 6 -15.03 8.44 0.74
C PRO A 6 -14.36 9.17 -0.43
N GLN A 7 -14.80 10.38 -0.71
CA GLN A 7 -14.11 11.29 -1.63
C GLN A 7 -12.77 11.74 -1.02
N LYS A 8 -11.78 12.10 -1.85
CA LYS A 8 -10.46 12.54 -1.37
C LYS A 8 -10.53 13.71 -0.37
N ASP A 9 -11.45 14.64 -0.57
CA ASP A 9 -11.63 15.82 0.29
C ASP A 9 -12.13 15.50 1.71
N GLN A 10 -12.58 14.27 1.95
CA GLN A 10 -12.93 13.78 3.29
C GLN A 10 -11.69 13.32 4.08
N PHE A 11 -10.58 13.03 3.41
CA PHE A 11 -9.30 12.78 4.06
C PHE A 11 -8.64 14.09 4.49
N PRO A 12 -7.75 14.06 5.50
CA PRO A 12 -7.04 15.26 5.93
C PRO A 12 -6.34 15.95 4.77
N SER A 13 -6.41 17.28 4.70
CA SER A 13 -5.79 18.06 3.63
C SER A 13 -4.26 17.92 3.56
N SER A 14 -3.64 17.44 4.65
CA SER A 14 -2.23 17.09 4.70
C SER A 14 -1.91 15.74 4.04
N ALA A 15 -2.91 14.91 3.72
CA ALA A 15 -2.72 13.66 2.99
C ALA A 15 -2.40 13.97 1.52
N PRO A 16 -1.17 13.69 1.05
CA PRO A 16 -0.78 14.07 -0.31
C PRO A 16 -1.55 13.26 -1.35
N ARG A 17 -1.84 12.00 -1.06
CA ARG A 17 -2.43 11.02 -1.99
C ARG A 17 -3.68 10.38 -1.42
N TYR A 18 -4.51 9.82 -2.29
CA TYR A 18 -5.67 9.04 -1.89
C TYR A 18 -5.23 7.66 -1.37
N PRO A 19 -5.87 7.05 -0.35
CA PRO A 19 -5.54 5.71 0.09
C PRO A 19 -5.70 4.68 -1.04
N ASN A 20 -4.58 4.08 -1.44
CA ASN A 20 -4.48 3.13 -2.54
C ASN A 20 -4.65 1.67 -2.13
N LEU A 21 -4.86 1.38 -0.84
CA LEU A 21 -5.19 0.04 -0.34
C LEU A 21 -6.40 0.10 0.60
N TRP A 22 -7.46 -0.62 0.23
CA TRP A 22 -8.69 -0.75 1.00
C TRP A 22 -8.88 -2.20 1.44
N MET A 23 -8.77 -2.44 2.74
CA MET A 23 -8.98 -3.77 3.33
C MET A 23 -10.39 -3.82 3.91
N LEU A 24 -11.25 -4.66 3.34
CA LEU A 24 -12.64 -4.83 3.74
C LEU A 24 -12.78 -6.11 4.56
N VAL A 25 -13.05 -5.98 5.85
CA VAL A 25 -13.19 -7.14 6.76
C VAL A 25 -14.67 -7.44 6.99
N SER A 26 -15.11 -8.64 6.62
CA SER A 26 -16.49 -9.11 6.84
C SER A 26 -16.88 -9.05 8.32
N LYS A 27 -18.16 -8.75 8.61
CA LYS A 27 -18.72 -8.83 9.97
C LYS A 27 -18.68 -10.23 10.59
N GLU A 28 -18.45 -11.26 9.80
CA GLU A 28 -18.22 -12.63 10.28
C GLU A 28 -16.86 -12.77 10.98
N LEU A 29 -15.85 -11.99 10.55
CA LEU A 29 -14.50 -12.01 11.11
C LEU A 29 -14.28 -11.00 12.23
N ALA A 30 -15.08 -9.92 12.27
CA ALA A 30 -14.97 -8.87 13.27
C ALA A 30 -16.35 -8.34 13.66
N SER A 31 -16.58 -8.11 14.96
CA SER A 31 -17.87 -7.56 15.44
C SER A 31 -17.95 -6.03 15.37
N ASN A 32 -16.81 -5.34 15.19
CA ASN A 32 -16.72 -3.89 15.16
C ASN A 32 -15.43 -3.42 14.45
N TYR A 33 -15.37 -2.13 14.11
CA TYR A 33 -14.23 -1.51 13.43
C TYR A 33 -12.89 -1.75 14.12
N ARG A 34 -12.83 -1.69 15.46
CA ARG A 34 -11.58 -1.91 16.21
C ARG A 34 -11.07 -3.33 16.03
N GLN A 35 -11.95 -4.32 16.04
CA GLN A 35 -11.58 -5.72 15.77
C GLN A 35 -11.15 -5.92 14.32
N ALA A 36 -11.82 -5.28 13.36
CA ALA A 36 -11.42 -5.32 11.96
C ALA A 36 -10.03 -4.69 11.73
N LEU A 37 -9.76 -3.53 12.33
CA LEU A 37 -8.45 -2.90 12.27
C LEU A 37 -7.36 -3.79 12.87
N LYS A 38 -7.62 -4.36 14.06
CA LYS A 38 -6.71 -5.32 14.69
C LYS A 38 -6.44 -6.51 13.77
N PHE A 39 -7.48 -7.08 13.17
CA PHE A 39 -7.35 -8.19 12.23
C PHE A 39 -6.44 -7.83 11.06
N VAL A 40 -6.63 -6.67 10.43
CA VAL A 40 -5.80 -6.21 9.30
C VAL A 40 -4.34 -6.03 9.73
N ILE A 41 -4.09 -5.40 10.88
CA ILE A 41 -2.73 -5.22 11.42
C ILE A 41 -2.05 -6.58 11.61
N GLU A 42 -2.70 -7.53 12.28
CA GLU A 42 -2.13 -8.86 12.53
C GLU A 42 -1.82 -9.61 11.22
N ARG A 43 -2.65 -9.48 10.18
CA ARG A 43 -2.38 -10.10 8.87
C ARG A 43 -1.21 -9.45 8.15
N LEU A 44 -1.06 -8.13 8.26
CA LEU A 44 0.11 -7.41 7.71
C LEU A 44 1.39 -7.76 8.49
N GLU A 45 1.34 -7.84 9.81
CA GLU A 45 2.46 -8.32 10.64
C GLU A 45 2.87 -9.75 10.26
N GLU A 46 1.91 -10.64 10.03
CA GLU A 46 2.16 -12.05 9.68
C GLU A 46 2.75 -12.25 8.27
N THR A 47 2.29 -11.49 7.28
CA THR A 47 2.62 -11.71 5.86
C THR A 47 3.78 -10.85 5.39
N VAL A 48 3.62 -9.53 5.54
CA VAL A 48 4.58 -8.56 5.02
C VAL A 48 5.62 -8.19 6.08
N ASP A 49 5.62 -8.83 7.25
CA ASP A 49 6.50 -8.52 8.39
C ASP A 49 6.44 -7.03 8.74
N MET A 50 5.25 -6.43 8.58
CA MET A 50 5.01 -5.05 8.98
C MET A 50 5.21 -4.98 10.48
N TYR A 51 5.85 -3.92 10.95
CA TYR A 51 5.87 -3.58 12.36
C TYR A 51 5.49 -2.12 12.53
N ASP A 52 5.07 -1.81 13.75
CA ASP A 52 4.71 -0.47 14.15
C ASP A 52 5.95 0.44 14.19
N ASP A 53 5.90 1.55 13.45
CA ASP A 53 7.01 2.51 13.32
C ASP A 53 6.62 3.89 13.89
N TYR A 54 6.04 3.95 15.09
CA TYR A 54 5.77 5.20 15.84
C TYR A 54 7.04 6.01 16.23
N GLY A 55 8.20 5.78 15.62
CA GLY A 55 9.47 6.42 15.96
C GLY A 55 9.49 7.94 15.72
N TYR A 56 9.56 8.71 16.83
CA TYR A 56 9.79 10.16 16.95
C TYR A 56 8.81 11.10 16.21
N PHE A 57 7.75 11.55 16.90
CA PHE A 57 6.95 12.75 16.58
C PHE A 57 6.58 12.99 15.10
N HIS A 58 5.79 12.10 14.50
CA HIS A 58 5.25 12.36 13.16
C HIS A 58 3.77 12.00 13.06
N THR A 59 2.89 13.01 13.20
CA THR A 59 1.65 13.05 12.42
C THR A 59 2.02 13.49 11.00
N ALA A 60 2.76 12.64 10.27
CA ALA A 60 3.11 12.93 8.88
C ALA A 60 1.88 12.67 8.00
N GLU A 61 1.59 13.61 7.10
CA GLU A 61 0.57 13.43 6.05
C GLU A 61 -0.86 13.18 6.54
N GLY A 62 -1.17 13.58 7.78
CA GLY A 62 -2.52 13.48 8.36
C GLY A 62 -3.01 12.06 8.65
N CYS A 63 -2.17 11.02 8.52
CA CYS A 63 -2.55 9.67 8.92
C CYS A 63 -2.54 9.51 10.45
N ASP A 64 -3.32 8.55 10.94
CA ASP A 64 -3.53 8.32 12.38
C ASP A 64 -2.54 7.31 12.97
N ALA A 65 -2.00 6.43 12.12
CA ALA A 65 -1.03 5.41 12.49
C ALA A 65 -0.12 5.12 11.29
N VAL A 66 1.09 4.66 11.59
CA VAL A 66 2.10 4.29 10.60
C VAL A 66 2.59 2.87 10.87
N GLY A 67 2.76 2.10 9.81
CA GLY A 67 3.44 0.81 9.84
C GLY A 67 4.56 0.80 8.82
N ARG A 68 5.58 -0.02 9.03
CA ARG A 68 6.70 -0.12 8.10
C ARG A 68 7.21 -1.55 8.00
N ARG A 69 7.78 -1.87 6.84
CA ARG A 69 8.64 -3.04 6.65
C ARG A 69 9.92 -2.56 5.97
N ARG A 70 11.07 -2.77 6.62
CA ARG A 70 12.39 -2.27 6.21
C ARG A 70 13.29 -3.37 5.67
N GLY A 71 14.38 -3.00 5.00
CA GLY A 71 15.38 -3.95 4.50
C GLY A 71 14.85 -4.93 3.46
N LEU A 72 13.98 -4.47 2.55
CA LEU A 72 13.31 -5.35 1.58
C LEU A 72 14.14 -5.71 0.36
N GLN A 73 15.24 -5.03 0.05
CA GLN A 73 16.10 -5.47 -1.05
C GLN A 73 17.48 -4.85 -0.94
N TYR A 74 18.54 -5.67 -1.06
CA TYR A 74 19.92 -5.20 -0.88
C TYR A 74 20.68 -5.07 -2.20
N VAL A 75 20.62 -6.05 -3.11
CA VAL A 75 21.34 -6.02 -4.40
C VAL A 75 20.65 -6.88 -5.46
N GLU A 76 20.42 -6.33 -6.66
CA GLU A 76 20.11 -7.08 -7.88
C GLU A 76 21.38 -7.12 -8.75
N MET A 77 21.74 -8.30 -9.27
CA MET A 77 22.91 -8.46 -10.14
C MET A 77 22.46 -8.32 -11.60
N GLY A 78 23.12 -7.47 -12.38
CA GLY A 78 22.79 -7.28 -13.80
C GLY A 78 22.86 -5.81 -14.22
N GLU A 79 22.10 -5.48 -15.26
CA GLU A 79 21.94 -4.10 -15.72
C GLU A 79 21.44 -3.20 -14.58
N ASN A 80 22.14 -2.09 -14.35
CA ASN A 80 21.88 -1.15 -13.29
C ASN A 80 21.97 -1.72 -11.86
N GLY A 81 22.55 -2.90 -11.67
CA GLY A 81 22.69 -3.53 -10.35
C GLY A 81 23.48 -2.68 -9.35
N GLU A 82 24.42 -1.87 -9.82
CA GLU A 82 25.21 -0.92 -9.03
C GLU A 82 24.38 0.24 -8.45
N PHE A 83 23.17 0.45 -8.95
CA PHE A 83 22.24 1.49 -8.51
C PHE A 83 21.21 0.99 -7.48
N THR A 84 21.27 -0.30 -7.16
CA THR A 84 20.40 -0.91 -6.14
C THR A 84 20.74 -0.38 -4.74
N HIS A 85 19.72 -0.32 -3.89
CA HIS A 85 19.79 0.27 -2.55
C HIS A 85 18.72 -0.34 -1.65
N ASP A 86 18.75 0.00 -0.36
CA ASP A 86 17.77 -0.50 0.62
C ASP A 86 16.37 0.06 0.33
N HIS A 87 15.34 -0.79 0.38
CA HIS A 87 13.94 -0.39 0.19
C HIS A 87 13.07 -0.72 1.41
N SER A 88 11.97 0.01 1.56
CA SER A 88 10.97 -0.21 2.58
C SER A 88 9.55 -0.01 2.07
N LEU A 89 8.62 -0.77 2.64
CA LEU A 89 7.19 -0.52 2.53
C LEU A 89 6.74 0.36 3.69
N HIS A 90 5.94 1.36 3.37
CA HIS A 90 5.33 2.26 4.33
C HIS A 90 3.82 2.12 4.25
N TYR A 91 3.19 2.08 5.40
CA TYR A 91 1.74 2.00 5.54
C TYR A 91 1.27 3.19 6.35
N ARG A 92 0.35 3.97 5.79
CA ARG A 92 -0.29 5.11 6.47
C ARG A 92 -1.78 4.81 6.63
N PHE A 93 -2.23 4.66 7.87
CA PHE A 93 -3.61 4.28 8.17
C PHE A 93 -4.46 5.52 8.46
N TYR A 94 -5.65 5.60 7.86
CA TYR A 94 -6.63 6.68 8.08
C TYR A 94 -7.82 6.17 8.90
N THR A 95 -7.55 5.87 10.17
CA THR A 95 -8.50 5.20 11.06
C THR A 95 -9.57 6.12 11.66
N GLN A 96 -9.28 7.40 11.93
CA GLN A 96 -10.21 8.31 12.60
C GLN A 96 -11.37 8.71 11.68
N LEU A 97 -11.10 8.92 10.39
CA LEU A 97 -12.14 9.22 9.41
C LEU A 97 -13.20 8.12 9.33
N LEU A 98 -12.76 6.87 9.45
CA LEU A 98 -13.61 5.68 9.32
C LEU A 98 -14.17 5.22 10.67
N LYS A 99 -13.63 5.73 11.79
CA LYS A 99 -14.07 5.39 13.14
C LYS A 99 -15.49 5.90 13.37
N GLY A 100 -16.44 4.97 13.37
CA GLY A 100 -17.86 5.27 13.54
C GLY A 100 -18.65 5.33 12.22
N GLN A 101 -17.99 5.11 11.08
CA GLN A 101 -18.71 4.81 9.84
C GLN A 101 -19.46 3.49 9.97
N GLN A 102 -20.65 3.45 9.38
CA GLN A 102 -21.40 2.21 9.26
C GLN A 102 -20.64 1.24 8.34
N PRO A 103 -20.76 -0.08 8.57
CA PRO A 103 -20.22 -1.06 7.64
C PRO A 103 -20.68 -0.78 6.21
N LEU A 104 -19.75 -0.87 5.26
CA LEU A 104 -20.05 -0.83 3.84
C LEU A 104 -20.85 -2.08 3.46
N LYS A 105 -21.90 -1.93 2.66
CA LYS A 105 -22.72 -3.06 2.19
C LYS A 105 -22.56 -3.25 0.70
N ASN A 106 -22.25 -4.46 0.28
CA ASN A 106 -22.28 -4.87 -1.12
C ASN A 106 -22.96 -6.23 -1.25
N ASP A 107 -22.96 -6.81 -2.45
CA ASP A 107 -23.63 -8.09 -2.75
C ASP A 107 -23.04 -9.29 -1.98
N GLN A 108 -21.84 -9.15 -1.42
CA GLN A 108 -21.14 -10.18 -0.64
C GLN A 108 -21.29 -10.01 0.88
N GLY A 109 -21.92 -8.93 1.35
CA GLY A 109 -22.22 -8.73 2.77
C GLY A 109 -21.89 -7.34 3.31
N GLU A 110 -21.69 -7.29 4.63
CA GLU A 110 -21.33 -6.07 5.36
C GLU A 110 -19.87 -6.11 5.80
N PHE A 111 -19.14 -5.02 5.55
CA PHE A 111 -17.70 -4.94 5.76
C PHE A 111 -17.30 -3.71 6.56
N PHE A 112 -16.29 -3.86 7.41
CA PHE A 112 -15.57 -2.74 7.99
C PHE A 112 -14.42 -2.34 7.05
N PRO A 113 -14.43 -1.14 6.46
CA PRO A 113 -13.36 -0.69 5.58
C PRO A 113 -12.16 -0.16 6.37
N ILE A 114 -10.94 -0.54 6.01
CA ILE A 114 -9.70 0.04 6.52
C ILE A 114 -8.97 0.71 5.34
N ALA A 115 -8.77 2.03 5.43
CA ALA A 115 -8.08 2.82 4.41
C ALA A 115 -6.59 2.95 4.74
N ILE A 116 -5.76 2.61 3.77
CA ILE A 116 -4.30 2.61 3.88
C ILE A 116 -3.71 3.26 2.65
N SER A 117 -2.79 4.22 2.84
CA SER A 117 -1.85 4.60 1.78
C SER A 117 -0.59 3.76 1.95
N VAL A 118 -0.25 2.98 0.95
CA VAL A 118 0.93 2.13 0.91
C VAL A 118 1.87 2.58 -0.19
N HIS A 119 3.16 2.63 0.09
CA HIS A 119 4.17 2.98 -0.89
C HIS A 119 5.47 2.20 -0.66
N PHE A 120 6.09 1.79 -1.76
CA PHE A 120 7.40 1.14 -1.77
C PHE A 120 8.45 2.16 -2.21
N GLU A 121 9.34 2.54 -1.30
CA GLU A 121 10.36 3.57 -1.54
C GLU A 121 11.69 3.22 -0.87
N VAL A 122 12.68 4.10 -1.04
CA VAL A 122 14.00 3.91 -0.45
C VAL A 122 13.97 3.94 1.09
N ASP A 123 14.71 3.04 1.71
CA ASP A 123 14.79 2.87 3.17
C ASP A 123 15.85 3.78 3.81
N ARG A 124 15.67 5.10 3.68
CA ARG A 124 16.52 6.11 4.34
C ARG A 124 15.67 7.28 4.87
N PRO A 125 16.20 8.18 5.73
CA PRO A 125 15.56 9.47 6.05
C PRO A 125 15.66 10.45 4.86
N SER A 126 14.73 11.41 4.71
CA SER A 126 14.61 12.30 3.53
C SER A 126 15.91 12.98 3.11
N GLU A 127 16.73 13.40 4.08
CA GLU A 127 18.03 14.06 3.88
C GLU A 127 19.09 13.13 3.25
N LEU A 128 18.90 11.82 3.40
CA LEU A 128 19.76 10.77 2.90
C LEU A 128 19.05 9.89 1.87
N HIS A 129 17.85 10.25 1.40
CA HIS A 129 17.13 9.51 0.35
C HIS A 129 17.90 9.67 -0.96
N PRO A 130 18.63 8.65 -1.42
CA PRO A 130 19.12 8.63 -2.78
C PRO A 130 17.95 8.14 -3.63
N TYR A 131 17.05 9.03 -4.05
CA TYR A 131 16.18 8.67 -5.16
C TYR A 131 17.10 8.30 -6.33
N VAL A 132 17.01 7.08 -6.83
CA VAL A 132 17.85 6.61 -7.94
C VAL A 132 16.93 6.14 -9.05
N ASP A 133 16.74 6.97 -10.08
CA ASP A 133 15.87 6.64 -11.20
C ASP A 133 16.38 5.43 -11.97
N ASP A 134 17.70 5.24 -11.99
CA ASP A 134 18.36 4.11 -12.64
C ASP A 134 18.21 2.80 -11.83
N CYS A 135 17.65 2.81 -10.62
CA CYS A 135 17.46 1.59 -9.83
C CYS A 135 16.54 0.59 -10.57
N PRO A 136 16.96 -0.67 -10.77
CA PRO A 136 16.17 -1.65 -11.50
C PRO A 136 14.89 -2.07 -10.75
N ILE A 137 14.83 -1.81 -9.44
CA ILE A 137 13.74 -2.23 -8.55
C ILE A 137 12.66 -1.15 -8.44
N CYS A 138 13.01 0.03 -7.91
CA CYS A 138 12.04 1.11 -7.65
C CYS A 138 12.11 2.27 -8.65
N GLY A 139 13.13 2.33 -9.51
CA GLY A 139 13.38 3.45 -10.41
C GLY A 139 12.58 3.41 -11.70
N CYS A 140 12.71 4.47 -12.50
CA CYS A 140 12.07 4.67 -13.81
C CYS A 140 12.76 3.85 -14.92
N THR A 141 12.89 2.54 -14.72
CA THR A 141 13.58 1.61 -15.63
C THR A 141 12.63 0.56 -16.19
N GLY A 142 12.92 0.10 -17.42
CA GLY A 142 12.13 -0.92 -18.11
C GLY A 142 10.76 -0.37 -18.52
N GLY A 143 9.68 -1.01 -18.08
CA GLY A 143 8.31 -0.59 -18.42
C GLY A 143 7.84 0.74 -17.79
N TYR A 144 8.73 1.46 -17.11
CA TYR A 144 8.44 2.71 -16.38
C TYR A 144 9.31 3.89 -16.84
N GLU A 145 10.01 3.76 -17.96
CA GLU A 145 10.86 4.82 -18.52
C GLU A 145 10.06 6.08 -18.92
N ASP A 146 8.77 5.93 -19.20
CA ASP A 146 7.84 7.02 -19.52
C ASP A 146 7.52 7.92 -18.32
N LEU A 147 7.74 7.43 -17.09
CA LEU A 147 7.61 8.22 -15.86
C LEU A 147 8.88 9.02 -15.52
N PHE A 148 9.94 8.91 -16.33
CA PHE A 148 11.17 9.66 -16.12
C PHE A 148 10.96 11.15 -16.42
N GLU A 149 11.22 11.98 -15.41
CA GLU A 149 11.23 13.43 -15.52
C GLU A 149 12.66 13.94 -15.34
N GLU A 150 13.27 14.50 -16.39
CA GLU A 150 14.65 15.02 -16.35
C GLU A 150 14.83 16.09 -15.25
N GLU A 151 13.83 16.96 -15.08
CA GLU A 151 13.83 17.95 -14.00
C GLU A 151 13.85 17.28 -12.61
N PHE A 152 13.28 16.09 -12.44
CA PHE A 152 13.27 15.37 -11.17
C PHE A 152 14.22 14.18 -11.15
N ARG A 153 15.28 14.18 -11.99
CA ARG A 153 16.26 13.12 -11.99
C ARG A 153 16.85 12.92 -10.58
N ASN A 154 16.81 11.70 -10.09
CA ASN A 154 17.26 11.29 -8.76
C ASN A 154 16.64 12.11 -7.63
N ARG A 155 15.36 12.50 -7.80
CA ARG A 155 14.54 13.24 -6.84
C ARG A 155 13.11 12.72 -6.80
N SER A 156 12.44 12.95 -5.67
CA SER A 156 11.00 12.72 -5.55
C SER A 156 10.23 13.67 -6.46
N SER A 157 9.20 13.15 -7.13
CA SER A 157 8.20 13.94 -7.84
C SER A 157 6.81 13.38 -7.54
N LYS A 158 5.77 14.19 -7.79
CA LYS A 158 4.39 13.73 -7.61
C LYS A 158 4.08 12.56 -8.53
N LEU A 159 4.48 12.66 -9.80
CA LEU A 159 4.26 11.64 -10.81
C LEU A 159 4.87 10.30 -10.38
N LYS A 160 6.14 10.29 -9.95
CA LYS A 160 6.81 9.05 -9.50
C LYS A 160 6.16 8.48 -8.23
N ASN A 161 5.81 9.33 -7.26
CA ASN A 161 5.16 8.83 -6.06
C ASN A 161 3.79 8.19 -6.37
N GLU A 162 2.98 8.87 -7.18
CA GLU A 162 1.61 8.44 -7.51
C GLU A 162 1.59 7.25 -8.48
N HIS A 163 2.46 7.20 -9.50
CA HIS A 163 2.39 6.20 -10.58
C HIS A 163 3.50 5.14 -10.55
N LEU A 164 4.49 5.25 -9.66
CA LEU A 164 5.57 4.27 -9.51
C LEU A 164 5.55 3.65 -8.11
N HIS A 165 5.77 4.47 -7.07
CA HIS A 165 5.96 3.97 -5.70
C HIS A 165 4.67 3.48 -5.04
N ASP A 166 3.55 4.15 -5.28
CA ASP A 166 2.24 3.74 -4.80
C ASP A 166 1.82 2.37 -5.40
N PRO A 167 1.84 2.16 -6.75
CA PRO A 167 1.57 0.85 -7.35
C PRO A 167 2.51 -0.25 -6.87
N PHE A 168 3.81 0.03 -6.71
CA PHE A 168 4.75 -0.93 -6.14
C PHE A 168 4.45 -1.27 -4.68
N GLY A 169 3.99 -0.29 -3.90
CA GLY A 169 3.49 -0.52 -2.55
C GLY A 169 2.34 -1.52 -2.53
N VAL A 170 1.35 -1.32 -3.42
CA VAL A 170 0.21 -2.23 -3.57
C VAL A 170 0.68 -3.63 -3.99
N GLU A 171 1.46 -3.73 -5.05
CA GLU A 171 1.95 -5.02 -5.58
C GLU A 171 2.71 -5.81 -4.51
N ALA A 172 3.60 -5.15 -3.78
CA ALA A 172 4.41 -5.75 -2.74
C ALA A 172 3.55 -6.25 -1.58
N THR A 173 2.55 -5.47 -1.15
CA THR A 173 1.64 -5.89 -0.08
C THR A 173 0.76 -7.06 -0.49
N LEU A 174 0.24 -7.07 -1.72
CA LEU A 174 -0.67 -8.12 -2.15
C LEU A 174 0.06 -9.42 -2.48
N TYR A 175 1.21 -9.35 -3.14
CA TYR A 175 1.85 -10.50 -3.79
C TYR A 175 3.29 -10.76 -3.35
N GLY A 176 3.88 -9.85 -2.56
CA GLY A 176 5.29 -9.93 -2.21
C GLY A 176 6.21 -9.70 -3.41
N THR A 177 5.75 -8.92 -4.41
CA THR A 177 6.48 -8.63 -5.65
C THR A 177 6.56 -7.13 -5.92
N VAL A 178 7.61 -6.70 -6.63
CA VAL A 178 7.74 -5.37 -7.23
C VAL A 178 8.21 -5.54 -8.67
N LYS A 179 7.56 -4.85 -9.61
CA LYS A 179 7.79 -5.04 -11.06
C LYS A 179 7.64 -6.50 -11.48
N ASN A 180 6.67 -7.20 -10.89
CA ASN A 180 6.40 -8.62 -11.06
C ASN A 180 7.55 -9.55 -10.64
N LYS A 181 8.55 -9.04 -9.89
CA LYS A 181 9.66 -9.84 -9.36
C LYS A 181 9.47 -10.07 -7.86
N LYS A 182 9.69 -11.31 -7.42
CA LYS A 182 9.62 -11.68 -6.01
C LYS A 182 10.62 -10.88 -5.18
N ILE A 183 10.14 -10.25 -4.12
CA ILE A 183 10.99 -9.70 -3.07
C ILE A 183 11.35 -10.84 -2.09
N PRO A 184 12.64 -11.15 -1.90
CA PRO A 184 13.04 -12.12 -0.89
C PRO A 184 12.55 -11.72 0.50
N LEU A 185 12.03 -12.69 1.27
CA LEU A 185 11.56 -12.50 2.66
C LEU A 185 10.31 -11.62 2.82
N LEU A 186 9.61 -11.28 1.73
CA LEU A 186 8.31 -10.65 1.79
C LEU A 186 7.25 -11.63 1.29
N ASN A 187 6.31 -12.00 2.15
CA ASN A 187 5.09 -12.68 1.71
C ASN A 187 4.02 -11.63 1.42
N GLY A 188 3.23 -11.86 0.37
CA GLY A 188 2.06 -11.05 0.10
C GLY A 188 0.85 -11.54 0.89
N LEU A 189 -0.19 -10.71 0.99
CA LEU A 189 -1.48 -11.11 1.54
C LEU A 189 -2.10 -12.32 0.83
N ASN A 190 -1.76 -12.55 -0.44
CA ASN A 190 -2.19 -13.71 -1.20
C ASN A 190 -1.79 -15.06 -0.57
N THR A 191 -0.82 -15.09 0.34
CA THR A 191 -0.47 -16.34 1.05
C THR A 191 -1.48 -16.74 2.12
N LEU A 192 -2.53 -15.94 2.36
CA LEU A 192 -3.58 -16.21 3.36
C LEU A 192 -4.85 -16.84 2.76
N GLU A 193 -4.88 -17.12 1.45
CA GLU A 193 -6.04 -17.73 0.76
C GLU A 193 -6.36 -19.16 1.25
N ASP A 194 -5.42 -19.81 1.95
CA ASP A 194 -5.64 -21.08 2.63
C ASP A 194 -6.36 -20.92 3.99
N GLN A 195 -6.27 -19.74 4.61
CA GLN A 195 -6.90 -19.42 5.89
C GLN A 195 -8.25 -18.71 5.75
N PHE A 196 -8.40 -17.88 4.71
CA PHE A 196 -9.58 -17.05 4.50
C PHE A 196 -10.12 -17.18 3.07
N GLU A 197 -11.42 -16.94 2.90
CA GLU A 197 -11.95 -16.65 1.56
C GLU A 197 -11.63 -15.18 1.26
N MET A 198 -10.87 -14.94 0.20
CA MET A 198 -10.34 -13.62 -0.14
C MET A 198 -10.64 -13.24 -1.58
N THR A 199 -10.84 -11.95 -1.81
CA THR A 199 -10.90 -11.37 -3.15
C THR A 199 -9.92 -10.22 -3.26
N PHE A 200 -9.29 -10.09 -4.43
CA PHE A 200 -8.37 -9.01 -4.76
C PHE A 200 -8.90 -8.31 -6.02
N GLU A 201 -9.26 -7.04 -5.90
CA GLU A 201 -9.59 -6.18 -7.03
C GLU A 201 -8.53 -5.09 -7.13
N VAL A 202 -7.71 -5.13 -8.19
CA VAL A 202 -6.71 -4.09 -8.48
C VAL A 202 -7.18 -3.28 -9.68
N MET A 203 -7.30 -1.97 -9.47
CA MET A 203 -7.65 -0.98 -10.49
C MET A 203 -6.43 -0.11 -10.75
N GLU A 204 -6.18 0.17 -12.03
CA GLU A 204 -5.14 1.09 -12.50
C GLU A 204 -5.78 2.42 -12.87
N ASP A 205 -4.97 3.47 -12.99
CA ASP A 205 -5.33 4.89 -13.16
C ASP A 205 -6.60 5.13 -14.02
N GLU A 206 -6.69 4.55 -15.22
CA GLU A 206 -7.81 4.75 -16.15
C GLU A 206 -9.18 4.33 -15.59
N ARG A 207 -9.20 3.44 -14.58
CA ARG A 207 -10.41 2.92 -13.94
C ARG A 207 -10.72 3.60 -12.60
N LEU A 208 -9.88 4.53 -12.16
CA LEU A 208 -10.06 5.25 -10.91
C LEU A 208 -11.02 6.44 -11.07
N ARG A 209 -11.57 6.89 -9.94
CA ARG A 209 -12.37 8.12 -9.92
C ARG A 209 -11.44 9.32 -10.04
N GLY A 210 -11.89 10.39 -10.68
CA GLY A 210 -11.07 11.59 -10.88
C GLY A 210 -10.62 12.31 -9.61
N ASP A 211 -11.15 11.97 -8.42
CA ASP A 211 -10.69 12.48 -7.13
C ASP A 211 -9.50 11.69 -6.55
N MET A 212 -9.19 10.50 -7.09
CA MET A 212 -8.18 9.59 -6.56
C MET A 212 -6.84 9.81 -7.25
N ASN A 213 -5.94 10.60 -6.64
CA ASN A 213 -4.60 10.83 -7.16
C ASN A 213 -3.61 9.73 -6.72
N THR A 214 -3.72 8.58 -7.36
CA THR A 214 -2.80 7.44 -7.22
C THR A 214 -2.88 6.59 -8.49
N GLY A 215 -1.79 5.93 -8.89
CA GLY A 215 -1.73 5.17 -10.14
C GLY A 215 -2.34 3.77 -10.06
N ALA A 216 -2.56 3.26 -8.84
CA ALA A 216 -3.24 2.00 -8.60
C ALA A 216 -4.05 2.04 -7.30
N LEU A 217 -5.15 1.29 -7.27
CA LEU A 217 -5.94 1.08 -6.06
C LEU A 217 -6.28 -0.41 -5.91
N ALA A 218 -5.99 -0.97 -4.75
CA ALA A 218 -6.38 -2.32 -4.39
C ALA A 218 -7.53 -2.33 -3.39
N ILE A 219 -8.49 -3.21 -3.64
CA ILE A 219 -9.53 -3.60 -2.70
C ILE A 219 -9.31 -5.07 -2.35
N VAL A 220 -9.10 -5.36 -1.08
CA VAL A 220 -8.95 -6.73 -0.56
C VAL A 220 -10.12 -7.01 0.35
N GLN A 221 -10.89 -8.06 0.08
CA GLN A 221 -11.98 -8.46 0.97
C GLN A 221 -11.62 -9.74 1.71
N PHE A 222 -11.87 -9.76 3.01
CA PHE A 222 -11.68 -10.93 3.86
C PHE A 222 -13.03 -11.46 4.32
N HIS A 223 -13.23 -12.75 4.08
CA HIS A 223 -14.38 -13.53 4.52
C HIS A 223 -13.94 -14.70 5.40
N GLN A 224 -14.84 -15.12 6.30
CA GLN A 224 -14.63 -16.37 7.00
C GLN A 224 -14.73 -17.51 5.99
N ARG A 225 -13.71 -18.37 5.95
CA ARG A 225 -13.76 -19.57 5.13
C ARG A 225 -14.90 -20.46 5.64
N LYS A 226 -15.85 -20.81 4.78
CA LYS A 226 -16.89 -21.78 5.11
C LYS A 226 -16.21 -23.15 5.26
N GLU A 227 -16.39 -23.81 6.39
CA GLU A 227 -16.00 -25.22 6.53
C GLU A 227 -16.72 -26.02 5.45
N GLY A 228 -15.94 -26.72 4.62
CA GLY A 228 -16.45 -27.57 3.54
C GLY A 228 -16.87 -28.95 4.02
#